data_AF-A0A954JAA0-F1
#
_entry.id   AF-A0A954JAA0-F1
#
_cell.length_a   1.000
_cell.length_b   1.000
_cell.length_c   1.000
_cell.angle_alpha   90.00
_cell.angle_beta   90.00
_cell.angle_gamma   90.00
#
_symmetry.space_group_name_H-M   'P 1'
#
loop_
_entity.id
_entity.type
_entity.pdbx_description
1 polymer ?
#
loop_
_entity_poly.entity_id
_entity_poly.type
_entity_poly.pdbx_seq_one_letter_code
_entity_poly.pdbx_strand_id
1 'polypeptide(L)'
;NPVRNGFRVWTVYRIADASFLLAALTLHHMTGAGDFDGLMGTGPWPEGHATIPESSALLVGLLLLFAAAGKSALIPFSGWLPRAMEGPTPSSAVFYGSLSVHLGAFLLLRVSPILALSTPLSAIVVLVGIVSAVFGALTARVQTDIKSALAFASLTQVGIIVAEIGLGFRYLPLVHIIGHACLRTLQLLRAPSLLHDYHSIENAI
;
A
#
# COMPACT_ATOMS: atom_id res chain seq x y z
N ASN A 1 -11.97 -18.40 -10.15
CA ASN A 1 -11.12 -18.90 -11.25
C ASN A 1 -9.76 -18.23 -11.07
N PRO A 2 -8.76 -18.98 -10.58
CA PRO A 2 -7.46 -18.43 -10.19
C PRO A 2 -6.73 -17.70 -11.31
N VAL A 3 -6.81 -18.20 -12.55
CA VAL A 3 -6.15 -17.56 -13.71
C VAL A 3 -6.73 -16.18 -13.98
N ARG A 4 -8.06 -16.06 -13.98
CA ARG A 4 -8.74 -14.77 -14.17
C ARG A 4 -8.42 -13.77 -13.05
N ASN A 5 -8.30 -14.26 -11.81
CA ASN A 5 -7.97 -13.43 -10.67
C ASN A 5 -6.52 -12.96 -10.70
N GLY A 6 -5.57 -13.84 -11.06
CA GLY A 6 -4.18 -13.49 -11.30
C GLY A 6 -4.03 -12.44 -12.39
N PHE A 7 -4.75 -12.58 -13.51
CA PHE A 7 -4.74 -11.57 -14.58
C PHE A 7 -5.22 -10.21 -14.10
N ARG A 8 -6.32 -10.14 -13.32
CA ARG A 8 -6.81 -8.87 -12.75
C ARG A 8 -5.80 -8.20 -11.83
N VAL A 9 -5.14 -8.98 -10.96
CA VAL A 9 -4.07 -8.46 -10.07
C VAL A 9 -2.93 -7.89 -10.92
N TRP A 10 -2.47 -8.65 -11.91
CA TRP A 10 -1.41 -8.22 -12.81
C TRP A 10 -1.78 -6.93 -13.57
N THR A 11 -3.00 -6.81 -14.09
CA THR A 11 -3.46 -5.61 -14.79
C THR A 11 -3.40 -4.38 -13.89
N VAL A 12 -3.87 -4.47 -12.64
CA VAL A 12 -3.80 -3.35 -11.69
C VAL A 12 -2.35 -2.95 -11.42
N TYR A 13 -1.46 -3.93 -11.28
CA TYR A 13 -0.03 -3.66 -11.06
C TYR A 13 0.59 -2.94 -12.25
N ARG A 14 0.30 -3.37 -13.48
CA ARG A 14 0.82 -2.72 -14.69
C ARG A 14 0.31 -1.30 -14.86
N ILE A 15 -0.95 -1.04 -14.52
CA ILE A 15 -1.51 0.32 -14.50
C ILE A 15 -0.77 1.20 -13.46
N ALA A 16 -0.52 0.65 -12.26
CA ALA A 16 0.25 1.35 -11.23
C ALA A 16 1.70 1.62 -11.66
N ASP A 17 2.34 0.63 -12.30
CA ASP A 17 3.70 0.75 -12.82
C ASP A 17 3.80 1.80 -13.93
N ALA A 18 2.81 1.88 -14.82
CA ALA A 18 2.75 2.92 -15.84
C ALA A 18 2.70 4.33 -15.22
N SER A 19 1.89 4.52 -14.17
CA SER A 19 1.84 5.79 -13.44
C SER A 19 3.15 6.13 -12.73
N PHE A 20 3.81 5.13 -12.13
CA PHE A 20 5.12 5.31 -11.52
C PHE A 20 6.18 5.71 -12.55
N LEU A 21 6.19 5.07 -13.71
CA LEU A 21 7.08 5.41 -14.82
C LEU A 21 6.82 6.82 -15.35
N LEU A 22 5.55 7.23 -15.48
CA LEU A 22 5.20 8.61 -15.86
C LEU A 22 5.72 9.62 -14.83
N ALA A 23 5.58 9.33 -13.53
CA ALA A 23 6.15 10.18 -12.48
C ALA A 23 7.68 10.31 -12.63
N ALA A 24 8.38 9.18 -12.81
CA ALA A 24 9.83 9.17 -13.00
C ALA A 24 10.26 9.94 -14.27
N LEU A 25 9.55 9.79 -15.39
CA LEU A 25 9.81 10.52 -16.63
C LEU A 25 9.57 12.02 -16.47
N THR A 26 8.50 12.43 -15.78
CA THR A 26 8.24 13.86 -15.51
C THR A 26 9.33 14.46 -14.63
N LEU A 27 9.76 13.76 -13.58
CA LEU A 27 10.87 14.19 -12.72
C LEU A 27 12.18 14.30 -13.49
N HIS A 28 12.47 13.33 -14.35
CA HIS A 28 13.66 13.36 -15.20
C HIS A 28 13.65 14.55 -16.16
N HIS A 29 12.52 14.83 -16.80
CA HIS A 29 12.38 15.97 -17.71
C HIS A 29 12.60 17.32 -17.00
N MET A 30 12.23 17.40 -15.73
CA MET A 30 12.35 18.63 -14.93
C MET A 30 13.75 18.84 -14.32
N THR A 31 14.35 17.78 -13.79
CA THR A 31 15.59 17.87 -13.01
C THR A 31 16.83 17.51 -13.83
N GLY A 32 16.66 16.83 -14.97
CA GLY A 32 17.76 16.23 -15.74
C GLY A 32 18.44 15.05 -15.02
N ALA A 33 18.07 14.77 -13.77
CA ALA A 33 18.62 13.69 -12.98
C ALA A 33 17.90 12.39 -13.34
N GLY A 34 18.67 11.34 -13.62
CA GLY A 34 18.17 9.98 -13.88
C GLY A 34 18.12 9.08 -12.65
N ASP A 35 18.54 9.59 -11.48
CA ASP A 35 18.71 8.78 -10.27
C ASP A 35 17.56 8.96 -9.26
N PHE A 36 17.38 7.97 -8.40
CA PHE A 36 16.44 7.99 -7.28
C PHE A 36 16.70 9.17 -6.33
N ASP A 37 17.90 9.74 -6.30
CA ASP A 37 18.22 10.93 -5.52
C ASP A 37 17.34 12.14 -5.89
N GLY A 38 16.95 12.28 -7.17
CA GLY A 38 15.99 13.32 -7.58
C GLY A 38 14.57 13.05 -7.08
N LEU A 39 14.21 11.78 -6.89
CA LEU A 39 12.88 11.33 -6.45
C LEU A 39 12.73 11.35 -4.92
N MET A 40 13.81 11.05 -4.20
CA MET A 40 13.86 10.98 -2.73
C MET A 40 14.29 12.30 -2.08
N GLY A 41 14.74 13.26 -2.89
CA GLY A 41 15.29 14.52 -2.45
C GLY A 41 16.76 14.44 -2.09
N THR A 42 17.41 15.60 -2.02
CA THR A 42 18.81 15.72 -1.62
C THR A 42 18.92 15.69 -0.10
N GLY A 43 19.76 14.79 0.43
CA GLY A 43 20.02 14.63 1.85
C GLY A 43 19.52 13.31 2.44
N PRO A 44 19.89 12.99 3.68
CA PRO A 44 19.47 11.76 4.33
C PRO A 44 17.96 11.81 4.64
N TRP A 45 17.25 10.73 4.33
CA TRP A 45 15.88 10.56 4.80
C TRP A 45 15.85 10.53 6.34
N PRO A 46 14.87 11.17 7.01
CA PRO A 46 13.67 11.81 6.46
C PRO A 46 13.80 13.32 6.16
N GLU A 47 14.98 13.91 6.38
CA GLU A 47 15.26 15.37 6.31
C GLU A 47 15.67 15.86 4.92
N GLY A 48 15.51 15.01 3.90
CA GLY A 48 15.81 15.36 2.51
C GLY A 48 14.88 16.44 1.96
N HIS A 49 15.37 17.20 0.98
CA HIS A 49 14.60 18.26 0.31
C HIS A 49 14.32 17.88 -1.13
N ALA A 50 13.08 18.03 -1.58
CA ALA A 50 12.73 17.80 -2.99
C ALA A 50 13.33 18.90 -3.87
N THR A 51 13.92 18.51 -5.01
CA THR A 51 14.60 19.42 -5.94
C THR A 51 13.70 19.95 -7.05
N ILE A 52 12.39 19.72 -6.94
CA ILE A 52 11.40 20.14 -7.93
C ILE A 52 10.69 21.44 -7.55
N PRO A 53 10.26 22.24 -8.54
CA PRO A 53 9.33 23.35 -8.33
C PRO A 53 8.05 22.94 -7.60
N GLU A 54 7.61 23.76 -6.65
CA GLU A 54 6.33 23.57 -5.93
C GLU A 54 5.13 23.42 -6.88
N SER A 55 5.13 24.18 -7.99
CA SER A 55 4.08 24.14 -9.01
C SER A 55 3.89 22.77 -9.66
N SER A 56 4.93 21.93 -9.63
CA SER A 56 4.90 20.59 -10.24
C SER A 56 4.80 19.47 -9.20
N ALA A 57 5.00 19.79 -7.91
CA ALA A 57 4.90 18.83 -6.83
C ALA A 57 3.54 18.14 -6.80
N LEU A 58 2.45 18.89 -7.07
CA LEU A 58 1.10 18.33 -7.15
C LEU A 58 0.97 17.29 -8.26
N LEU A 59 1.42 17.60 -9.48
CA LEU A 59 1.33 16.69 -10.63
C LEU A 59 2.11 15.40 -10.39
N VAL A 60 3.40 15.53 -10.04
CA VAL A 60 4.28 14.38 -9.77
C VAL A 60 3.74 13.56 -8.61
N GLY A 61 3.33 14.23 -7.54
CA GLY A 61 2.76 13.60 -6.36
C GLY A 61 1.48 12.81 -6.64
N LEU A 62 0.60 13.32 -7.51
CA LEU A 62 -0.62 12.61 -7.91
C LEU A 62 -0.30 11.33 -8.72
N LEU A 63 0.69 11.38 -9.61
CA LEU A 63 1.15 10.19 -10.35
C LEU A 63 1.74 9.14 -9.40
N LEU A 64 2.53 9.57 -8.41
CA LEU A 64 3.08 8.70 -7.37
C LEU A 64 2.00 8.14 -6.44
N LEU A 65 1.01 8.96 -6.06
CA LEU A 65 -0.14 8.53 -5.27
C LEU A 65 -0.98 7.50 -6.02
N PHE A 66 -1.20 7.68 -7.32
CA PHE A 66 -1.93 6.70 -8.12
C PHE A 66 -1.18 5.37 -8.22
N ALA A 67 0.15 5.41 -8.41
CA ALA A 67 0.99 4.22 -8.37
C ALA A 67 0.93 3.53 -6.99
N ALA A 68 1.07 4.31 -5.91
CA ALA A 68 0.97 3.81 -4.55
C ALA A 68 -0.39 3.19 -4.27
N ALA A 69 -1.49 3.85 -4.70
CA ALA A 69 -2.85 3.37 -4.53
C ALA A 69 -3.07 2.02 -5.20
N GLY A 70 -2.59 1.84 -6.43
CA GLY A 70 -2.64 0.56 -7.12
C GLY A 70 -1.85 -0.54 -6.40
N LYS A 71 -0.60 -0.26 -6.01
CA LYS A 71 0.29 -1.24 -5.34
C LYS A 71 -0.15 -1.61 -3.92
N SER A 72 -0.78 -0.68 -3.21
CA SER A 72 -1.24 -0.85 -1.82
C SER A 72 -2.73 -1.18 -1.68
N ALA A 73 -3.43 -1.42 -2.80
CA ALA A 73 -4.86 -1.72 -2.83
C ALA A 73 -5.73 -0.61 -2.21
N LEU A 74 -5.28 0.64 -2.21
CA LEU A 74 -6.11 1.77 -1.77
C LEU A 74 -7.29 1.94 -2.71
N ILE A 75 -8.35 2.60 -2.27
CA ILE A 75 -9.50 2.91 -3.13
C ILE A 75 -9.04 3.75 -4.33
N PRO A 76 -9.45 3.39 -5.58
CA PRO A 76 -10.46 2.39 -5.96
C PRO A 76 -9.94 0.97 -6.27
N PHE A 77 -8.67 0.67 -6.03
CA PHE A 77 -8.01 -0.58 -6.41
C PHE A 77 -8.14 -1.73 -5.39
N SER A 78 -8.90 -1.55 -4.31
CA SER A 78 -9.01 -2.53 -3.20
C SER A 78 -9.40 -3.95 -3.62
N GLY A 79 -10.11 -4.11 -4.73
CA GLY A 79 -10.59 -5.40 -5.19
C GLY A 79 -9.51 -6.41 -5.58
N TRP A 80 -8.27 -6.01 -5.89
CA TRP A 80 -7.24 -6.99 -6.27
C TRP A 80 -6.73 -7.79 -5.07
N LEU A 81 -6.71 -7.19 -3.87
CA LEU A 81 -6.05 -7.78 -2.71
C LEU A 81 -6.72 -9.08 -2.21
N PRO A 82 -8.05 -9.16 -2.02
CA PRO A 82 -8.69 -10.42 -1.67
C PRO A 82 -8.52 -11.50 -2.76
N ARG A 83 -8.53 -11.10 -4.04
CA ARG A 83 -8.34 -12.02 -5.17
C ARG A 83 -6.93 -12.62 -5.20
N ALA A 84 -5.94 -11.87 -4.74
CA ALA A 84 -4.57 -12.35 -4.62
C ALA A 84 -4.41 -13.43 -3.52
N MET A 85 -5.32 -13.47 -2.54
CA MET A 85 -5.31 -14.47 -1.45
C MET A 85 -5.71 -15.89 -1.90
N GLU A 86 -6.18 -16.07 -3.14
CA GLU A 86 -6.43 -17.40 -3.71
C GLU A 86 -5.13 -18.22 -3.90
N GLY A 87 -3.97 -17.58 -3.83
CA GLY A 87 -2.68 -18.25 -3.86
C GLY A 87 -2.39 -19.10 -2.61
N PRO A 88 -1.31 -19.89 -2.62
CA PRO A 88 -0.86 -20.66 -1.46
C PRO A 88 -0.66 -19.75 -0.25
N THR A 89 -1.05 -20.24 0.93
CA THR A 89 -1.02 -19.44 2.16
C THR A 89 0.37 -18.91 2.53
N PRO A 90 1.47 -19.69 2.44
CA PRO A 90 2.81 -19.15 2.71
C PRO A 90 3.24 -18.03 1.75
N SER A 91 2.93 -18.19 0.46
CA SER A 91 3.17 -17.15 -0.55
C SER A 91 2.37 -15.89 -0.22
N SER A 92 1.10 -16.05 0.15
CA SER A 92 0.23 -14.93 0.50
C SER A 92 0.70 -14.18 1.74
N ALA A 93 1.21 -14.90 2.75
CA ALA A 93 1.78 -14.31 3.95
C ALA A 93 2.99 -13.43 3.65
N VAL A 94 3.93 -13.90 2.83
CA VAL A 94 5.13 -13.12 2.47
C VAL A 94 4.77 -11.95 1.56
N PHE A 95 4.12 -12.21 0.43
CA PHE A 95 3.91 -11.18 -0.59
C PHE A 95 2.86 -10.17 -0.16
N TYR A 96 1.72 -10.60 0.35
CA TYR A 96 0.60 -9.69 0.60
C TYR A 96 0.41 -9.37 2.08
N GLY A 97 0.93 -10.22 2.98
CA GLY A 97 0.99 -9.93 4.40
C GLY A 97 2.13 -9.00 4.80
N SER A 98 3.28 -9.07 4.13
CA SER A 98 4.50 -8.35 4.54
C SER A 98 4.99 -7.28 3.56
N LEU A 99 5.02 -7.58 2.25
CA LEU A 99 5.77 -6.76 1.30
C LEU A 99 4.88 -5.84 0.46
N SER A 100 3.99 -6.44 -0.31
CA SER A 100 3.39 -5.78 -1.46
C SER A 100 2.36 -4.74 -1.09
N VAL A 101 1.54 -4.99 -0.06
CA VAL A 101 0.54 -4.01 0.38
C VAL A 101 1.18 -2.78 1.01
N HIS A 102 2.41 -2.89 1.50
CA HIS A 102 3.17 -1.79 2.10
C HIS A 102 4.02 -1.02 1.10
N LEU A 103 4.29 -1.58 -0.09
CA LEU A 103 5.20 -0.97 -1.08
C LEU A 103 4.75 0.43 -1.50
N GLY A 104 3.45 0.64 -1.74
CA GLY A 104 2.92 1.96 -2.10
C GLY A 104 3.02 2.97 -0.95
N ALA A 105 2.70 2.54 0.27
CA ALA A 105 2.89 3.38 1.46
C ALA A 105 4.36 3.73 1.69
N PHE A 106 5.28 2.77 1.54
CA PHE A 106 6.71 3.02 1.65
C PHE A 106 7.23 3.98 0.57
N LEU A 107 6.73 3.87 -0.67
CA LEU A 107 7.02 4.85 -1.72
C LEU A 107 6.62 6.26 -1.26
N LEU A 108 5.38 6.45 -0.81
CA LEU A 108 4.90 7.76 -0.33
C LEU A 108 5.72 8.30 0.85
N LEU A 109 6.13 7.41 1.76
CA LEU A 109 6.99 7.77 2.90
C LEU A 109 8.37 8.25 2.44
N ARG A 110 8.89 7.66 1.37
CA ARG A 110 10.21 8.00 0.82
C ARG A 110 10.18 9.27 -0.04
N VAL A 111 9.11 9.51 -0.78
CA VAL A 111 8.88 10.76 -1.54
C VAL A 111 8.23 11.86 -0.70
N SER A 112 8.27 11.72 0.62
CA SER A 112 7.61 12.61 1.55
C SER A 112 8.14 14.07 1.56
N PRO A 113 9.34 14.39 1.05
CA PRO A 113 9.70 15.77 0.70
C PRO A 113 8.83 16.38 -0.39
N ILE A 114 8.39 15.60 -1.40
CA ILE A 114 7.47 16.08 -2.45
C ILE A 114 6.09 16.39 -1.86
N LEU A 115 5.61 15.57 -0.91
CA LEU A 115 4.36 15.82 -0.20
C LEU A 115 4.41 17.14 0.58
N ALA A 116 5.55 17.47 1.19
CA ALA A 116 5.74 18.69 1.96
C ALA A 116 5.69 19.96 1.09
N LEU A 117 6.04 19.88 -0.19
CA LEU A 117 5.94 21.01 -1.14
C LEU A 117 4.50 21.34 -1.56
N SER A 118 3.52 20.47 -1.25
CA SER A 118 2.15 20.64 -1.72
C SER A 118 1.13 20.23 -0.66
N THR A 119 0.61 21.22 0.07
CA THR A 119 -0.52 21.05 0.98
C THR A 119 -1.73 20.35 0.35
N PRO A 120 -2.21 20.71 -0.87
CA PRO A 120 -3.35 20.01 -1.46
C PRO A 120 -3.04 18.54 -1.75
N LEU A 121 -1.82 18.22 -2.19
CA LEU A 121 -1.40 16.83 -2.38
C LEU A 121 -1.45 16.04 -1.06
N SER A 122 -0.87 16.58 0.00
CA SER A 122 -0.88 15.95 1.33
C SER A 122 -2.30 15.72 1.83
N ALA A 123 -3.21 16.69 1.65
CA ALA A 123 -4.63 16.54 2.00
C ALA A 123 -5.31 15.40 1.21
N ILE A 124 -5.01 15.26 -0.09
CA ILE A 124 -5.53 14.15 -0.91
C ILE A 124 -4.99 12.81 -0.42
N VAL A 125 -3.70 12.72 -0.07
CA VAL A 125 -3.10 11.49 0.50
C VAL A 125 -3.81 11.09 1.79
N VAL A 126 -4.05 12.04 2.71
CA VAL A 126 -4.83 11.80 3.93
C VAL A 126 -6.23 11.29 3.60
N LEU A 127 -6.93 11.98 2.70
CA LEU A 127 -8.29 11.60 2.32
C LEU A 127 -8.36 10.18 1.76
N VAL A 128 -7.47 9.83 0.82
CA VAL A 128 -7.40 8.48 0.23
C VAL A 128 -7.10 7.44 1.30
N GLY A 129 -6.18 7.73 2.24
CA GLY A 129 -5.86 6.86 3.36
C GLY A 129 -7.07 6.58 4.26
N ILE A 130 -7.75 7.65 4.71
CA ILE A 130 -8.92 7.54 5.60
C ILE A 130 -10.09 6.82 4.91
N VAL A 131 -10.40 7.18 3.66
CA VAL A 131 -11.48 6.52 2.90
C VAL A 131 -11.17 5.03 2.73
N SER A 132 -9.93 4.69 2.40
CA SER A 132 -9.51 3.29 2.26
C SER A 132 -9.58 2.54 3.59
N ALA A 133 -9.22 3.20 4.70
CA ALA A 133 -9.27 2.62 6.04
C ALA A 133 -10.71 2.29 6.45
N VAL A 134 -11.62 3.25 6.30
CA VAL A 134 -13.05 3.07 6.61
C VAL A 134 -13.66 1.99 5.72
N PHE A 135 -13.39 2.04 4.42
CA PHE A 135 -13.88 1.03 3.48
C PHE A 135 -13.39 -0.38 3.84
N GLY A 136 -12.09 -0.52 4.15
CA GLY A 136 -11.50 -1.79 4.57
C GLY A 136 -12.16 -2.32 5.84
N ALA A 137 -12.37 -1.46 6.84
CA ALA A 137 -12.94 -1.85 8.13
C ALA A 137 -14.39 -2.35 8.00
N LEU A 138 -15.20 -1.67 7.20
CA LEU A 138 -16.59 -2.07 6.94
C LEU A 138 -16.64 -3.38 6.14
N THR A 139 -15.82 -3.48 5.09
CA THR A 139 -15.83 -4.63 4.19
C THR A 139 -15.28 -5.89 4.86
N ALA A 140 -14.27 -5.77 5.72
CA ALA A 140 -13.68 -6.89 6.47
C ALA A 140 -14.71 -7.61 7.36
N ARG A 141 -15.64 -6.87 7.97
CA ARG A 141 -16.65 -7.41 8.90
C ARG A 141 -17.72 -8.26 8.22
N VAL A 142 -17.91 -8.08 6.91
CA VAL A 142 -18.94 -8.80 6.13
C VAL A 142 -18.34 -9.89 5.25
N GLN A 143 -17.03 -10.14 5.33
CA GLN A 143 -16.41 -11.25 4.60
C GLN A 143 -16.76 -12.59 5.22
N THR A 144 -17.09 -13.56 4.38
CA THR A 144 -17.45 -14.93 4.78
C THR A 144 -16.23 -15.84 4.94
N ASP A 145 -15.05 -15.42 4.45
CA ASP A 145 -13.82 -16.19 4.55
C ASP A 145 -12.69 -15.41 5.24
N ILE A 146 -11.87 -16.14 6.02
CA ILE A 146 -10.81 -15.57 6.85
C ILE A 146 -9.77 -14.82 6.01
N LYS A 147 -9.43 -15.34 4.82
CA LYS A 147 -8.37 -14.73 4.00
C LYS A 147 -8.81 -13.37 3.45
N SER A 148 -10.03 -13.26 2.93
CA SER A 148 -10.59 -11.99 2.46
C SER A 148 -10.82 -11.02 3.63
N ALA A 149 -11.28 -11.52 4.79
CA ALA A 149 -11.40 -10.69 5.99
C ALA A 149 -10.06 -10.08 6.40
N LEU A 150 -9.00 -10.90 6.43
CA LEU A 150 -7.63 -10.46 6.72
C LEU A 150 -7.10 -9.50 5.64
N ALA A 151 -7.42 -9.72 4.37
CA ALA A 151 -7.06 -8.81 3.27
C ALA A 151 -7.64 -7.41 3.46
N PHE A 152 -8.93 -7.28 3.77
CA PHE A 152 -9.54 -5.97 4.04
C PHE A 152 -9.11 -5.36 5.39
N ALA A 153 -8.77 -6.20 6.38
CA ALA A 153 -8.12 -5.72 7.59
C ALA A 153 -6.72 -5.16 7.31
N SER A 154 -5.97 -5.74 6.37
CA SER A 154 -4.70 -5.18 5.87
C SER A 154 -4.92 -3.84 5.18
N LEU A 155 -5.93 -3.74 4.32
CA LEU A 155 -6.31 -2.46 3.69
C LEU A 155 -6.62 -1.38 4.74
N THR A 156 -7.28 -1.77 5.84
CA THR A 156 -7.59 -0.84 6.95
C THR A 156 -6.31 -0.22 7.51
N GLN A 157 -5.33 -1.06 7.87
CA GLN A 157 -4.07 -0.62 8.46
C GLN A 157 -3.21 0.15 7.47
N VAL A 158 -3.15 -0.30 6.21
CA VAL A 158 -2.42 0.42 5.15
C VAL A 158 -3.05 1.78 4.87
N GLY A 159 -4.38 1.90 4.91
CA GLY A 159 -5.07 3.19 4.81
C GLY A 159 -4.69 4.16 5.95
N ILE A 160 -4.58 3.65 7.19
CA ILE A 160 -4.12 4.44 8.33
C ILE A 160 -2.66 4.88 8.14
N ILE A 161 -1.76 3.98 7.73
CA ILE A 161 -0.35 4.30 7.44
C ILE A 161 -0.25 5.40 6.38
N VAL A 162 -1.05 5.31 5.31
CA VAL A 162 -1.07 6.35 4.25
C VAL A 162 -1.57 7.69 4.79
N ALA A 163 -2.58 7.69 5.66
CA ALA A 163 -3.03 8.91 6.32
C ALA A 163 -1.94 9.51 7.25
N GLU A 164 -1.21 8.69 8.01
CA GLU A 164 -0.08 9.13 8.83
C GLU A 164 1.01 9.81 7.98
N ILE A 165 1.33 9.24 6.81
CA ILE A 165 2.29 9.83 5.87
C ILE A 165 1.78 11.19 5.35
N GLY A 166 0.50 11.28 4.97
CA GLY A 166 -0.11 12.52 4.49
C GLY A 166 -0.19 13.61 5.56
N LEU A 167 -0.27 13.23 6.85
CA LEU A 167 -0.18 14.15 8.00
C LEU A 167 1.26 14.62 8.28
N GLY A 168 2.24 14.11 7.53
CA GLY A 168 3.65 14.50 7.64
C GLY A 168 4.46 13.67 8.63
N PHE A 169 3.89 12.64 9.27
CA PHE A 169 4.66 11.77 10.15
C PHE A 169 5.68 10.94 9.38
N ARG A 170 6.90 10.80 9.93
CA ARG A 170 8.01 10.08 9.28
C ARG A 170 8.28 8.73 9.94
N TYR A 171 8.52 8.72 11.25
CA TYR A 171 8.88 7.50 11.98
C TYR A 171 7.66 6.66 12.38
N LEU A 172 6.53 7.30 12.72
CA LEU A 172 5.28 6.60 13.07
C LEU A 172 4.83 5.61 11.97
N PRO A 173 4.65 6.03 10.70
CA PRO A 173 4.24 5.11 9.64
C PRO A 173 5.28 4.03 9.36
N LEU A 174 6.58 4.30 9.55
CA LEU A 174 7.63 3.28 9.40
C LEU A 174 7.48 2.16 10.44
N VAL A 175 7.32 2.53 11.72
CA VAL A 175 7.10 1.56 12.80
C VAL A 175 5.78 0.81 12.58
N HIS A 176 4.74 1.52 12.14
CA HIS A 176 3.45 0.93 11.84
C HIS A 176 3.53 -0.08 10.68
N ILE A 177 4.25 0.23 9.59
CA ILE A 177 4.53 -0.71 8.49
C ILE A 177 5.15 -2.01 9.01
N ILE A 178 6.22 -1.89 9.81
CA ILE A 178 6.97 -3.04 10.33
C ILE A 178 6.08 -3.88 11.26
N GLY A 179 5.42 -3.25 12.22
CA GLY A 179 4.52 -3.92 13.15
C GLY A 179 3.37 -4.64 12.45
N HIS A 180 2.75 -3.97 11.47
CA HIS A 180 1.68 -4.56 10.68
C HIS A 180 2.18 -5.75 9.83
N ALA A 181 3.35 -5.63 9.18
CA ALA A 181 3.93 -6.71 8.38
C ALA A 181 4.21 -7.96 9.23
N CYS A 182 4.78 -7.80 10.41
CA CYS A 182 5.00 -8.89 11.36
C CYS A 182 3.69 -9.57 11.78
N LEU A 183 2.72 -8.77 12.26
CA LEU A 183 1.43 -9.28 12.74
C LEU A 183 0.67 -10.02 11.63
N ARG A 184 0.58 -9.43 10.45
CA ARG A 184 -0.20 -9.99 9.34
C ARG A 184 0.41 -11.27 8.79
N THR A 185 1.74 -11.32 8.69
CA THR A 185 2.46 -12.53 8.28
C THR A 185 2.14 -13.68 9.23
N LEU A 186 2.21 -13.44 10.55
CA LEU A 186 1.88 -14.44 11.57
C LEU A 186 0.42 -14.92 11.47
N GLN A 187 -0.53 -13.99 11.31
CA GLN A 187 -1.96 -14.33 11.17
C GLN A 187 -2.24 -15.18 9.94
N LEU A 188 -1.65 -14.84 8.79
CA LEU A 188 -1.82 -15.61 7.56
C LEU A 188 -1.19 -17.00 7.65
N LEU A 189 0.00 -17.12 8.26
CA LEU A 189 0.66 -18.42 8.45
C LEU A 189 -0.09 -19.34 9.42
N ARG A 190 -0.76 -18.79 10.45
CA ARG A 190 -1.58 -19.58 11.40
C ARG A 190 -3.00 -19.88 10.92
N ALA A 191 -3.49 -19.23 9.88
CA ALA A 191 -4.86 -19.44 9.40
C ALA A 191 -5.18 -20.92 9.07
N PRO A 192 -4.29 -21.71 8.43
CA PRO A 192 -4.56 -23.13 8.16
C PRO A 192 -4.61 -24.00 9.42
N SER A 193 -3.72 -23.76 10.39
CA SER A 193 -3.70 -24.53 11.64
C SER A 193 -4.94 -24.25 12.48
N LEU A 194 -5.39 -22.99 12.55
CA LEU A 194 -6.63 -22.63 13.26
C LEU A 194 -7.86 -23.31 12.66
N LEU A 195 -7.94 -23.44 11.34
CA LEU A 195 -9.03 -24.16 10.68
C LEU A 195 -8.99 -25.66 10.99
N HIS A 196 -7.79 -26.26 11.04
CA HIS A 196 -7.63 -27.65 11.41
C HIS A 196 -8.05 -27.90 12.87
N ASP A 197 -7.62 -27.03 13.78
CA ASP A 197 -7.96 -27.11 15.20
C ASP A 197 -9.48 -26.97 15.41
N TYR A 198 -10.12 -26.04 14.71
CA TYR A 198 -11.57 -25.85 14.77
C TYR A 198 -12.34 -27.10 14.32
N HIS A 199 -11.99 -27.67 13.15
CA HIS A 199 -12.62 -28.90 12.68
C HIS A 199 -12.35 -30.09 13.60
N SER A 200 -11.16 -30.17 14.21
CA SER A 200 -10.83 -31.22 15.17
C SER A 200 -11.74 -31.17 16.40
N ILE A 201 -11.97 -29.96 16.94
CA ILE A 201 -12.86 -29.73 18.08
C ILE A 201 -14.33 -29.99 17.71
N GLU A 202 -14.79 -29.49 16.56
CA GLU A 202 -16.17 -29.69 16.09
C GLU A 202 -16.49 -31.18 15.90
N ASN A 203 -15.56 -31.96 15.33
CA ASN A 203 -15.72 -33.40 15.18
C ASN A 203 -15.65 -34.19 16.50
N ALA A 204 -15.18 -33.56 17.58
CA ALA A 204 -15.06 -34.18 18.90
C ALA A 204 -16.29 -33.95 19.80
N ILE A 205 -17.24 -33.10 19.38
CA ILE A 205 -18.52 -32.80 20.07
C ILE A 205 -19.63 -33.63 19.43
#